data_AF-A0A367ESV8-F1
#
_entry.id   AF-A0A367ESV8-F1
#
_cell.length_a   1.000
_cell.length_b   1.000
_cell.length_c   1.000
_cell.angle_alpha   90.00
_cell.angle_beta   90.00
_cell.angle_gamma   90.00
#
_symmetry.space_group_name_H-M   'P 1'
#
loop_
_entity.id
_entity.type
_entity.pdbx_description
1 polymer ?
#
loop_
_entity_poly.entity_id
_entity_poly.type
_entity_poly.pdbx_seq_one_letter_code
_entity_poly.pdbx_strand_id
1 'polypeptide(L)'
;MPGVNIVTATRSGPASTAQSVGARYFVAGMTERGPVDRPLVVRSLQQYIDVYGDRVPYGYLYDDLRTHFEEGGMEAAVIRVVGPAATASQAALNDRAGSPAQTLQISAAFPGSWGTRLQVSVANGTASNTYDLSVLFDGRVVETYPGLASPAAAVAATASSAYIRATNAGSTAPAPDNNPAVTTAPVGLAGGTDDRASVTASHYVAALALFRPELGTGCVAVPGQPSSGVGSGLLVHCRANRRIGLAAVAPGTPAGSAQNAAVALKAVAAGQGQHIGLFWPAIRIPDGATVRTITPEGYVAACRARAIGQVGGPWRAPAGAIAQARFVLAPEIDADRALGDNLNASGVSVIRTIAGTVRLYGRPRLATPGSSLDPRLSQRRPARLAMACARRRDPPLA
;
A
#
# COMPACT_ATOMS: atom_id res chain seq x y z
N MET A 1 -14.91 42.86 -14.86
CA MET A 1 -13.67 42.09 -15.10
C MET A 1 -13.86 40.70 -14.50
N PRO A 2 -13.67 39.59 -15.24
CA PRO A 2 -13.79 38.25 -14.67
C PRO A 2 -12.57 37.98 -13.77
N GLY A 3 -12.81 37.63 -12.50
CA GLY A 3 -11.77 37.33 -11.53
C GLY A 3 -11.15 35.97 -11.75
N VAL A 4 -9.81 35.90 -11.76
CA VAL A 4 -9.05 34.65 -11.80
C VAL A 4 -8.96 34.10 -10.38
N ASN A 5 -9.56 32.92 -10.14
CA ASN A 5 -9.38 32.18 -8.89
C ASN A 5 -8.13 31.29 -9.02
N ILE A 6 -7.03 31.69 -8.38
CA ILE A 6 -5.84 30.87 -8.25
C ILE A 6 -5.99 30.00 -6.99
N VAL A 7 -6.19 28.69 -7.17
CA VAL A 7 -6.15 27.73 -6.06
C VAL A 7 -4.73 27.18 -5.97
N THR A 8 -3.90 27.76 -5.11
CA THR A 8 -2.62 27.15 -4.75
C THR A 8 -2.87 26.05 -3.72
N ALA A 9 -2.74 24.78 -4.13
CA ALA A 9 -2.71 23.67 -3.18
C ALA A 9 -1.34 23.64 -2.49
N THR A 10 -1.31 23.96 -1.20
CA THR A 10 -0.16 23.60 -0.36
C THR A 10 -0.14 22.08 -0.22
N ARG A 11 0.94 21.43 -0.68
CA ARG A 11 1.22 20.02 -0.40
C ARG A 11 1.07 19.81 1.12
N SER A 12 0.24 18.86 1.53
CA SER A 12 -0.08 18.66 2.94
C SER A 12 1.19 18.43 3.77
N GLY A 13 1.37 19.23 4.81
CA GLY A 13 2.40 19.04 5.82
C GLY A 13 2.18 17.74 6.62
N PRO A 14 3.12 17.36 7.49
CA PRO A 14 3.02 16.14 8.28
C PRO A 14 1.71 16.12 9.09
N ALA A 15 0.93 15.04 8.94
CA ALA A 15 -0.31 14.84 9.67
C ALA A 15 -0.03 14.62 11.18
N SER A 16 -0.99 14.97 12.02
CA SER A 16 -0.92 14.74 13.47
C SER A 16 -0.62 13.28 13.80
N THR A 17 0.23 13.02 14.80
CA THR A 17 0.56 11.68 15.32
C THR A 17 -0.61 10.94 15.98
N ALA A 18 -1.75 11.60 16.15
CA ALA A 18 -2.96 10.96 16.64
C ALA A 18 -3.49 9.96 15.59
N GLN A 19 -3.24 8.67 15.82
CA GLN A 19 -3.86 7.60 15.04
C GLN A 19 -5.38 7.72 15.17
N SER A 20 -6.05 8.16 14.11
CA SER A 20 -7.50 8.07 14.03
C SER A 20 -7.86 6.59 13.91
N VAL A 21 -8.34 6.01 15.01
CA VAL A 21 -8.60 4.57 15.13
C VAL A 21 -9.52 4.13 13.99
N GLY A 22 -9.01 3.21 13.16
CA GLY A 22 -9.76 2.63 12.06
C GLY A 22 -9.71 3.42 10.75
N ALA A 23 -8.93 4.51 10.62
CA ALA A 23 -8.78 5.26 9.37
C ALA A 23 -7.69 4.71 8.42
N ARG A 24 -6.84 3.80 8.88
CA ARG A 24 -5.71 3.25 8.12
C ARG A 24 -6.18 2.51 6.86
N TYR A 25 -5.48 2.78 5.76
CA TYR A 25 -5.66 2.07 4.51
C TYR A 25 -4.62 0.96 4.35
N PHE A 26 -5.02 -0.27 4.14
CA PHE A 26 -4.15 -1.42 3.90
C PHE A 26 -4.18 -1.77 2.43
N VAL A 27 -3.03 -1.79 1.76
CA VAL A 27 -3.02 -1.89 0.31
C VAL A 27 -1.88 -2.78 -0.19
N ALA A 28 -2.24 -3.78 -0.99
CA ALA A 28 -1.29 -4.69 -1.64
C ALA A 28 -1.20 -4.37 -3.13
N GLY A 29 0.02 -4.33 -3.67
CA GLY A 29 0.23 -3.95 -5.06
C GLY A 29 1.62 -4.27 -5.57
N MET A 30 1.80 -4.25 -6.88
CA MET A 30 3.13 -4.27 -7.50
C MET A 30 3.78 -2.89 -7.39
N THR A 31 5.08 -2.85 -7.10
CA THR A 31 5.89 -1.63 -7.00
C THR A 31 7.27 -1.82 -7.62
N GLU A 32 8.00 -0.73 -7.84
CA GLU A 32 9.35 -0.75 -8.42
C GLU A 32 10.35 -1.49 -7.53
N ARG A 33 10.33 -1.21 -6.23
CA ARG A 33 11.23 -1.79 -5.21
C ARG A 33 10.53 -1.88 -3.87
N GLY A 34 11.26 -2.31 -2.84
CA GLY A 34 10.81 -2.30 -1.45
C GLY A 34 10.47 -3.68 -0.89
N PRO A 35 10.09 -3.74 0.40
CA PRO A 35 9.91 -5.00 1.12
C PRO A 35 8.73 -5.83 0.63
N VAL A 36 8.95 -7.14 0.52
CA VAL A 36 7.96 -8.15 0.10
C VAL A 36 7.54 -9.07 1.26
N ASP A 37 8.29 -9.04 2.36
CA ASP A 37 8.16 -9.91 3.54
C ASP A 37 7.38 -9.24 4.67
N ARG A 38 7.27 -7.91 4.65
CA ARG A 38 6.59 -7.13 5.68
C ARG A 38 5.97 -5.85 5.12
N PRO A 39 4.80 -5.46 5.62
CA PRO A 39 4.20 -4.19 5.23
C PRO A 39 4.89 -3.02 5.92
N LEU A 40 5.01 -1.89 5.23
CA LEU A 40 5.47 -0.64 5.81
C LEU A 40 4.35 0.40 5.81
N VAL A 41 4.33 1.19 6.88
CA VAL A 41 3.36 2.26 7.05
C VAL A 41 3.94 3.56 6.50
N VAL A 42 3.24 4.16 5.56
CA VAL A 42 3.58 5.44 4.92
C VAL A 42 2.48 6.46 5.19
N ARG A 43 2.87 7.72 5.37
CA ARG A 43 1.98 8.85 5.70
C ARG A 43 1.95 9.92 4.62
N SER A 44 2.72 9.75 3.56
CA SER A 44 2.70 10.62 2.40
C SER A 44 3.12 9.84 1.15
N LEU A 45 2.80 10.39 -0.02
CA LEU A 45 3.29 9.85 -1.29
C LEU A 45 4.82 9.91 -1.38
N GLN A 46 5.47 10.89 -0.75
CA GLN A 46 6.93 10.97 -0.73
C GLN A 46 7.54 9.79 0.04
N GLN A 47 7.02 9.46 1.22
CA GLN A 47 7.48 8.29 1.97
C GLN A 47 7.25 6.98 1.21
N TYR A 48 6.18 6.90 0.42
CA TYR A 48 6.00 5.78 -0.49
C TYR A 48 7.12 5.71 -1.54
N ILE A 49 7.45 6.81 -2.21
CA ILE A 49 8.50 6.87 -3.23
C ILE A 49 9.88 6.50 -2.65
N ASP A 50 10.17 7.00 -1.45
CA ASP A 50 11.44 6.75 -0.75
C ASP A 50 11.66 5.26 -0.41
N VAL A 51 10.59 4.46 -0.32
CA VAL A 51 10.63 3.04 0.04
C VAL A 51 10.37 2.13 -1.16
N TYR A 52 9.32 2.42 -1.91
CA TYR A 52 8.76 1.55 -2.95
C TYR A 52 9.13 1.98 -4.37
N GLY A 53 9.76 3.15 -4.52
CA GLY A 53 10.19 3.70 -5.78
C GLY A 53 9.10 4.50 -6.50
N ASP A 54 9.44 4.91 -7.72
CA ASP A 54 8.60 5.76 -8.54
C ASP A 54 7.43 5.00 -9.16
N ARG A 55 6.59 5.75 -9.87
CA ARG A 55 5.45 5.21 -10.58
C ARG A 55 5.88 4.22 -11.66
N VAL A 56 5.27 3.03 -11.63
CA VAL A 56 5.54 1.96 -12.61
C VAL A 56 4.34 1.74 -13.54
N PRO A 57 4.55 1.37 -14.82
CA PRO A 57 3.46 1.17 -15.78
C PRO A 57 2.67 -0.13 -15.55
N TYR A 58 3.22 -1.07 -14.78
CA TYR A 58 2.66 -2.40 -14.53
C TYR A 58 1.93 -2.53 -13.18
N GLY A 59 1.74 -1.42 -12.46
CA GLY A 59 1.14 -1.43 -11.13
C GLY A 59 0.21 -0.24 -10.92
N TYR A 60 -0.84 -0.44 -10.15
CA TYR A 60 -1.84 0.59 -9.83
C TYR A 60 -1.57 1.28 -8.48
N LEU A 61 -0.61 0.76 -7.71
CA LEU A 61 -0.43 1.13 -6.30
C LEU A 61 -0.02 2.59 -6.11
N TYR A 62 0.85 3.10 -6.98
CA TYR A 62 1.28 4.50 -6.94
C TYR A 62 0.09 5.45 -7.13
N ASP A 63 -0.72 5.23 -8.17
CA ASP A 63 -1.84 6.12 -8.50
C ASP A 63 -2.97 6.03 -7.47
N ASP A 64 -3.21 4.83 -6.95
CA ASP A 64 -4.18 4.59 -5.88
C ASP A 64 -3.77 5.30 -4.58
N LEU A 65 -2.51 5.19 -4.17
CA LEU A 65 -1.98 5.88 -2.99
C LEU A 65 -1.91 7.39 -3.19
N ARG A 66 -1.52 7.86 -4.37
CA ARG A 66 -1.58 9.28 -4.72
C ARG A 66 -3.00 9.80 -4.55
N THR A 67 -3.98 9.10 -5.11
CA THR A 67 -5.40 9.45 -4.96
C THR A 67 -5.80 9.43 -3.48
N HIS A 68 -5.37 8.44 -2.71
CA HIS A 68 -5.65 8.36 -1.29
C HIS A 68 -5.16 9.60 -0.52
N PHE A 69 -3.89 9.98 -0.70
CA PHE A 69 -3.29 11.11 0.01
C PHE A 69 -3.84 12.47 -0.46
N GLU A 70 -4.03 12.67 -1.76
CA GLU A 70 -4.60 13.91 -2.32
C GLU A 70 -6.07 14.11 -1.92
N GLU A 71 -6.79 13.01 -1.74
CA GLU A 71 -8.14 13.01 -1.18
C GLU A 71 -8.13 13.14 0.37
N GLY A 72 -6.98 13.36 1.01
CA GLY A 72 -6.90 13.61 2.45
C GLY A 72 -6.94 12.35 3.32
N GLY A 73 -6.57 11.20 2.75
CA GLY A 73 -6.08 10.05 3.52
C GLY A 73 -4.79 10.40 4.26
N MET A 74 -4.62 9.86 5.46
CA MET A 74 -3.51 10.25 6.35
C MET A 74 -2.42 9.19 6.46
N GLU A 75 -2.75 7.92 6.23
CA GLU A 75 -1.83 6.81 6.46
C GLU A 75 -2.26 5.56 5.69
N ALA A 76 -1.28 4.89 5.08
CA ALA A 76 -1.45 3.60 4.43
C ALA A 76 -0.39 2.60 4.87
N ALA A 77 -0.79 1.37 5.17
CA ALA A 77 0.09 0.21 5.29
C ALA A 77 0.18 -0.48 3.92
N VAL A 78 1.38 -0.52 3.36
CA VAL A 78 1.65 -0.96 2.00
C VAL A 78 2.40 -2.28 2.04
N ILE A 79 2.02 -3.23 1.20
CA ILE A 79 2.81 -4.44 0.95
C ILE A 79 3.05 -4.60 -0.56
N ARG A 80 4.30 -4.87 -0.92
CA ARG A 80 4.69 -5.14 -2.30
C ARG A 80 4.43 -6.59 -2.66
N VAL A 81 3.93 -6.80 -3.88
CA VAL A 81 3.72 -8.12 -4.47
C VAL A 81 4.70 -8.32 -5.63
N VAL A 82 5.30 -9.51 -5.67
CA VAL A 82 6.22 -9.99 -6.72
C VAL A 82 5.81 -11.39 -7.17
N GLY A 83 6.38 -11.87 -8.27
CA GLY A 83 6.14 -13.23 -8.76
C GLY A 83 6.80 -14.30 -7.89
N PRO A 84 6.37 -15.56 -8.04
CA PRO A 84 6.84 -16.68 -7.22
C PRO A 84 8.32 -16.99 -7.40
N ALA A 85 8.92 -16.67 -8.55
CA ALA A 85 10.34 -16.86 -8.83
C ALA A 85 11.13 -15.54 -8.80
N ALA A 86 10.68 -14.54 -8.03
CA ALA A 86 11.40 -13.27 -7.88
C ALA A 86 12.75 -13.47 -7.17
N THR A 87 13.82 -12.86 -7.70
CA THR A 87 15.20 -12.98 -7.19
C THR A 87 15.81 -11.60 -6.94
N ALA A 88 16.71 -11.52 -5.96
CA ALA A 88 17.52 -10.33 -5.71
C ALA A 88 18.70 -10.27 -6.69
N SER A 89 19.09 -9.06 -7.09
CA SER A 89 20.34 -8.87 -7.83
C SER A 89 21.52 -9.16 -6.91
N GLN A 90 22.61 -9.71 -7.43
CA GLN A 90 23.78 -10.11 -6.65
C GLN A 90 25.10 -9.72 -7.32
N ALA A 91 26.14 -9.56 -6.51
CA ALA A 91 27.52 -9.37 -6.92
C ALA A 91 28.46 -10.11 -5.96
N ALA A 92 29.45 -10.81 -6.51
CA ALA A 92 30.50 -11.45 -5.74
C ALA A 92 31.71 -10.51 -5.63
N LEU A 93 32.26 -10.39 -4.43
CA LEU A 93 33.52 -9.69 -4.17
C LEU A 93 34.57 -10.71 -3.74
N ASN A 94 35.71 -10.67 -4.43
CA ASN A 94 36.84 -11.55 -4.12
C ASN A 94 37.71 -10.95 -3.02
N ASP A 95 38.43 -11.82 -2.33
CA ASP A 95 39.40 -11.47 -1.30
C ASP A 95 40.71 -10.90 -1.89
N ARG A 96 41.64 -10.52 -1.01
CA ARG A 96 42.95 -9.93 -1.35
C ARG A 96 44.03 -10.98 -1.54
N ALA A 97 43.70 -12.27 -1.49
CA ALA A 97 44.69 -13.33 -1.57
C ALA A 97 45.37 -13.37 -2.94
N GLY A 98 46.59 -13.91 -3.00
CA GLY A 98 47.33 -14.08 -4.25
C GLY A 98 46.62 -14.98 -5.28
N SER A 99 45.75 -15.87 -4.82
CA SER A 99 44.77 -16.59 -5.64
C SER A 99 43.36 -16.18 -5.17
N PRO A 100 42.75 -15.15 -5.78
CA PRO A 100 41.52 -14.56 -5.26
C PRO A 100 40.37 -15.57 -5.18
N ALA A 101 39.73 -15.65 -4.02
CA ALA A 101 38.53 -16.43 -3.79
C ALA A 101 37.38 -15.50 -3.36
N GLN A 102 36.14 -15.94 -3.57
CA GLN A 102 34.98 -15.16 -3.14
C GLN A 102 34.96 -15.02 -1.61
N THR A 103 34.84 -13.80 -1.09
CA THR A 103 34.75 -13.53 0.35
C THR A 103 33.43 -12.91 0.78
N LEU A 104 32.83 -12.08 -0.07
CA LEU A 104 31.52 -11.50 0.18
C LEU A 104 30.61 -11.72 -1.01
N GLN A 105 29.39 -12.19 -0.74
CA GLN A 105 28.27 -12.10 -1.66
C GLN A 105 27.42 -10.90 -1.23
N ILE A 106 27.29 -9.91 -2.10
CA ILE A 106 26.37 -8.79 -1.90
C ILE A 106 25.09 -9.09 -2.68
N SER A 107 23.93 -9.00 -2.02
CA SER A 107 22.62 -9.08 -2.64
C SER A 107 21.85 -7.77 -2.45
N ALA A 108 20.94 -7.44 -3.36
CA ALA A 108 19.95 -6.40 -3.12
C ALA A 108 19.07 -6.80 -1.94
N ALA A 109 18.66 -5.83 -1.11
CA ALA A 109 17.89 -6.07 0.11
C ALA A 109 16.55 -6.80 -0.14
N PHE A 110 15.99 -6.63 -1.34
CA PHE A 110 14.72 -7.20 -1.77
C PHE A 110 14.81 -7.65 -3.22
N PRO A 111 14.00 -8.64 -3.64
CA PRO A 111 13.97 -9.09 -5.02
C PRO A 111 13.53 -7.99 -5.99
N GLY A 112 13.91 -8.16 -7.25
CA GLY A 112 13.46 -7.32 -8.35
C GLY A 112 14.57 -6.75 -9.22
N SER A 113 14.16 -6.29 -10.40
CA SER A 113 15.08 -5.73 -11.40
C SER A 113 15.68 -4.40 -10.98
N TRP A 114 15.09 -3.71 -10.00
CA TRP A 114 15.62 -2.46 -9.44
C TRP A 114 17.05 -2.59 -8.93
N GLY A 115 17.43 -3.80 -8.47
CA GLY A 115 18.77 -4.08 -7.95
C GLY A 115 19.88 -3.99 -9.02
N THR A 116 19.54 -3.98 -10.31
CA THR A 116 20.51 -3.75 -11.40
C THR A 116 21.06 -2.32 -11.42
N ARG A 117 20.39 -1.38 -10.73
CA ARG A 117 20.85 0.00 -10.53
C ARG A 117 21.75 0.15 -9.30
N LEU A 118 21.97 -0.93 -8.54
CA LEU A 118 22.89 -0.96 -7.43
C LEU A 118 24.31 -1.26 -7.90
N GLN A 119 25.25 -0.57 -7.30
CA GLN A 119 26.66 -0.88 -7.41
C GLN A 119 27.30 -0.83 -6.02
N VAL A 120 28.39 -1.55 -5.82
CA VAL A 120 29.21 -1.47 -4.61
C VAL A 120 30.65 -1.12 -4.95
N SER A 121 31.33 -0.42 -4.06
CA SER A 121 32.75 -0.13 -4.16
C SER A 121 33.43 -0.43 -2.85
N VAL A 122 34.63 -1.00 -2.93
CA VAL A 122 35.48 -1.31 -1.78
C VAL A 122 36.73 -0.46 -1.87
N ALA A 123 37.02 0.29 -0.82
CA ALA A 123 38.26 1.05 -0.67
C ALA A 123 39.03 0.59 0.58
N ASN A 124 40.31 0.92 0.67
CA ASN A 124 41.05 0.74 1.92
C ASN A 124 40.51 1.70 2.98
N GLY A 125 40.28 1.18 4.19
CA GLY A 125 39.86 2.00 5.32
C GLY A 125 41.03 2.82 5.87
N THR A 126 40.71 3.78 6.73
CA THR A 126 41.72 4.66 7.36
C THR A 126 42.56 3.93 8.40
N ALA A 127 41.98 2.93 9.08
CA ALA A 127 42.69 2.06 10.01
C ALA A 127 43.37 0.90 9.27
N SER A 128 44.54 0.48 9.73
CA SER A 128 45.22 -0.70 9.18
C SER A 128 44.29 -1.92 9.22
N ASN A 129 44.37 -2.76 8.18
CA ASN A 129 43.60 -4.00 8.04
C ASN A 129 42.07 -3.80 7.98
N THR A 130 41.59 -2.60 7.64
CA THR A 130 40.17 -2.31 7.44
C THR A 130 39.85 -1.91 6.00
N TYR A 131 38.57 -1.97 5.64
CA TYR A 131 38.06 -1.53 4.35
C TYR A 131 36.76 -0.74 4.51
N ASP A 132 36.51 0.14 3.55
CA ASP A 132 35.28 0.91 3.45
C ASP A 132 34.41 0.31 2.33
N LEU A 133 33.15 0.03 2.63
CA LEU A 133 32.16 -0.43 1.66
C LEU A 133 31.19 0.71 1.34
N SER A 134 31.17 1.16 0.08
CA SER A 134 30.21 2.15 -0.41
C SER A 134 29.16 1.51 -1.28
N VAL A 135 27.90 1.88 -1.08
CA VAL A 135 26.75 1.44 -1.87
C VAL A 135 26.30 2.60 -2.72
N LEU A 136 26.19 2.37 -4.03
CA LEU A 136 25.70 3.33 -5.00
C LEU A 136 24.36 2.87 -5.56
N PHE A 137 23.47 3.82 -5.78
CA PHE A 137 22.20 3.63 -6.46
C PHE A 137 22.04 4.72 -7.50
N ASP A 138 21.82 4.35 -8.77
CA ASP A 138 21.81 5.29 -9.90
C ASP A 138 23.06 6.19 -9.95
N GLY A 139 24.22 5.59 -9.67
CA GLY A 139 25.53 6.26 -9.69
C GLY A 139 25.79 7.21 -8.52
N ARG A 140 24.87 7.33 -7.56
CA ARG A 140 25.04 8.16 -6.35
C ARG A 140 25.29 7.29 -5.13
N VAL A 141 26.26 7.66 -4.29
CA VAL A 141 26.49 6.99 -3.01
C VAL A 141 25.28 7.21 -2.10
N VAL A 142 24.65 6.11 -1.65
CA VAL A 142 23.46 6.13 -0.79
C VAL A 142 23.75 5.62 0.62
N GLU A 143 24.71 4.71 0.78
CA GLU A 143 25.15 4.20 2.08
C GLU A 143 26.67 4.01 2.06
N THR A 144 27.33 4.24 3.19
CA THR A 144 28.77 3.99 3.37
C THR A 144 29.00 3.32 4.72
N TYR A 145 29.81 2.27 4.71
CA TYR A 145 30.20 1.49 5.88
C TYR A 145 31.73 1.57 6.03
N PRO A 146 32.23 2.55 6.79
CA PRO A 146 33.66 2.73 6.96
C PRO A 146 34.25 1.76 7.99
N GLY A 147 35.54 1.44 7.85
CA GLY A 147 36.35 0.77 8.87
C GLY A 147 35.94 -0.67 9.17
N LEU A 148 35.42 -1.40 8.19
CA LEU A 148 35.06 -2.82 8.35
C LEU A 148 36.34 -3.66 8.46
N ALA A 149 36.45 -4.45 9.53
CA ALA A 149 37.66 -5.23 9.81
C ALA A 149 37.61 -6.69 9.29
N SER A 150 36.43 -7.17 8.90
CA SER A 150 36.23 -8.56 8.45
C SER A 150 34.98 -8.69 7.54
N PRO A 151 34.82 -9.78 6.79
CA PRO A 151 33.58 -10.08 6.09
C PRO A 151 32.37 -10.19 7.04
N ALA A 152 32.57 -10.73 8.25
CA ALA A 152 31.52 -10.80 9.27
C ALA A 152 31.06 -9.41 9.75
N ALA A 153 31.97 -8.43 9.81
CA ALA A 153 31.62 -7.05 10.11
C ALA A 153 30.72 -6.44 9.01
N ALA A 154 30.98 -6.72 7.73
CA ALA A 154 30.10 -6.28 6.64
C ALA A 154 28.70 -6.91 6.74
N VAL A 155 28.62 -8.21 7.06
CA VAL A 155 27.33 -8.89 7.27
C VAL A 155 26.52 -8.20 8.37
N ALA A 156 27.14 -7.91 9.51
CA ALA A 156 26.49 -7.23 10.62
C ALA A 156 26.09 -5.79 10.26
N ALA A 157 26.97 -5.04 9.60
CA ALA A 157 26.73 -3.64 9.24
C ALA A 157 25.61 -3.46 8.20
N THR A 158 25.48 -4.40 7.25
CA THR A 158 24.48 -4.33 6.19
C THR A 158 23.13 -4.96 6.56
N ALA A 159 23.00 -5.57 7.75
CA ALA A 159 21.77 -6.25 8.18
C ALA A 159 20.53 -5.32 8.19
N SER A 160 20.72 -4.03 8.50
CA SER A 160 19.68 -3.00 8.53
C SER A 160 19.65 -2.08 7.30
N SER A 161 20.53 -2.30 6.32
CA SER A 161 20.60 -1.52 5.08
C SER A 161 19.23 -1.45 4.38
N ALA A 162 18.94 -0.32 3.74
CA ALA A 162 17.76 -0.21 2.89
C ALA A 162 17.98 -0.82 1.49
N TYR A 163 19.24 -1.01 1.08
CA TYR A 163 19.61 -1.31 -0.30
C TYR A 163 20.24 -2.68 -0.51
N ILE A 164 21.11 -3.15 0.39
CA ILE A 164 21.88 -4.39 0.20
C ILE A 164 21.88 -5.30 1.42
N ARG A 165 22.27 -6.55 1.25
CA ARG A 165 22.66 -7.47 2.32
C ARG A 165 23.97 -8.13 1.92
N ALA A 166 24.93 -8.18 2.84
CA ALA A 166 26.16 -8.94 2.65
C ALA A 166 26.04 -10.33 3.30
N THR A 167 26.59 -11.33 2.64
CA THR A 167 26.77 -12.68 3.15
C THR A 167 28.24 -13.05 3.06
N ASN A 168 28.81 -13.60 4.14
CA ASN A 168 30.17 -14.12 4.14
C ASN A 168 30.23 -15.40 3.29
N ALA A 169 31.06 -15.39 2.25
CA ALA A 169 31.26 -16.52 1.36
C ALA A 169 32.31 -17.53 1.87
N GLY A 170 32.96 -17.25 3.00
CA GLY A 170 33.82 -18.20 3.70
C GLY A 170 35.22 -18.33 3.10
N SER A 171 35.82 -17.23 2.64
CA SER A 171 37.24 -17.23 2.24
C SER A 171 38.12 -17.84 3.35
N THR A 172 39.03 -18.72 2.95
CA THR A 172 39.97 -19.41 3.82
C THR A 172 41.31 -18.68 3.98
N ALA A 173 41.48 -17.53 3.32
CA ALA A 173 42.69 -16.73 3.44
C ALA A 173 42.88 -16.25 4.89
N PRO A 174 44.14 -16.14 5.39
CA PRO A 174 44.39 -15.58 6.70
C PRO A 174 43.98 -14.09 6.72
N ALA A 175 43.44 -13.61 7.83
CA ALA A 175 43.17 -12.18 7.98
C ALA A 175 44.50 -11.39 7.94
N PRO A 176 44.54 -10.22 7.28
CA PRO A 176 43.42 -9.48 6.69
C PRO A 176 43.15 -9.81 5.20
N ASP A 177 43.86 -10.78 4.62
CA ASP A 177 43.76 -11.08 3.19
C ASP A 177 42.40 -11.66 2.80
N ASN A 178 41.63 -12.19 3.76
CA ASN A 178 40.23 -12.57 3.57
C ASN A 178 39.26 -11.38 3.43
N ASN A 179 39.69 -10.14 3.63
CA ASN A 179 38.87 -8.96 3.35
C ASN A 179 38.69 -8.78 1.84
N PRO A 180 37.58 -8.14 1.39
CA PRO A 180 37.37 -7.89 -0.02
C PRO A 180 38.49 -7.03 -0.60
N ALA A 181 38.91 -7.38 -1.82
CA ALA A 181 39.85 -6.60 -2.61
C ALA A 181 39.27 -5.22 -2.93
N VAL A 182 40.16 -4.22 -3.00
CA VAL A 182 39.80 -2.87 -3.44
C VAL A 182 39.31 -2.93 -4.88
N THR A 183 38.16 -2.33 -5.13
CA THR A 183 37.56 -2.27 -6.47
C THR A 183 38.12 -1.09 -7.23
N THR A 184 38.55 -1.29 -8.48
CA THR A 184 39.02 -0.21 -9.37
C THR A 184 37.88 0.58 -10.01
N ALA A 185 36.68 -0.01 -10.06
CA ALA A 185 35.43 0.62 -10.47
C ALA A 185 34.27 0.01 -9.68
N PRO A 186 33.12 0.71 -9.55
CA PRO A 186 31.95 0.16 -8.89
C PRO A 186 31.48 -1.15 -9.55
N VAL A 187 31.25 -2.17 -8.72
CA VAL A 187 30.78 -3.50 -9.14
C VAL A 187 29.26 -3.50 -9.15
N GLY A 188 28.66 -3.66 -10.32
CA GLY A 188 27.20 -3.74 -10.48
C GLY A 188 26.62 -5.06 -10.01
N LEU A 189 25.42 -5.01 -9.42
CA LEU A 189 24.65 -6.21 -9.07
C LEU A 189 23.81 -6.65 -10.29
N ALA A 190 23.66 -7.96 -10.49
CA ALA A 190 22.95 -8.52 -11.63
C ALA A 190 22.02 -9.69 -11.24
N GLY A 191 21.15 -10.11 -12.17
CA GLY A 191 20.32 -11.31 -12.01
C GLY A 191 19.03 -11.15 -11.19
N GLY A 192 18.70 -9.92 -10.76
CA GLY A 192 17.44 -9.67 -10.07
C GLY A 192 16.26 -9.61 -11.03
N THR A 193 15.19 -10.33 -10.69
CA THR A 193 13.91 -10.28 -11.40
C THR A 193 12.75 -10.19 -10.42
N ASP A 194 11.67 -9.55 -10.85
CA ASP A 194 10.41 -9.49 -10.12
C ASP A 194 9.45 -10.61 -10.51
N ASP A 195 9.75 -11.36 -11.58
CA ASP A 195 8.88 -12.40 -12.14
C ASP A 195 7.42 -11.91 -12.37
N ARG A 196 7.29 -10.68 -12.86
CA ARG A 196 6.01 -9.94 -12.92
C ARG A 196 4.95 -10.65 -13.75
N ALA A 197 5.35 -11.28 -14.84
CA ALA A 197 4.45 -11.98 -15.76
C ALA A 197 3.75 -13.18 -15.09
N SER A 198 4.35 -13.74 -14.04
CA SER A 198 3.83 -14.87 -13.27
C SER A 198 2.95 -14.44 -12.08
N VAL A 199 2.76 -13.14 -11.88
CA VAL A 199 1.92 -12.62 -10.78
C VAL A 199 0.44 -12.87 -11.08
N THR A 200 -0.18 -13.74 -10.29
CA THR A 200 -1.62 -14.00 -10.28
C THR A 200 -2.33 -13.40 -9.04
N ALA A 201 -3.66 -13.45 -9.03
CA ALA A 201 -4.49 -13.03 -7.90
C ALA A 201 -4.13 -13.72 -6.57
N SER A 202 -3.65 -14.97 -6.60
CA SER A 202 -3.27 -15.70 -5.38
C SER A 202 -2.07 -15.08 -4.67
N HIS A 203 -1.13 -14.47 -5.40
CA HIS A 203 0.01 -13.78 -4.79
C HIS A 203 -0.43 -12.51 -4.07
N TYR A 204 -1.39 -11.77 -4.62
CA TYR A 204 -2.00 -10.64 -3.90
C TYR A 204 -2.73 -11.10 -2.64
N VAL A 205 -3.51 -12.19 -2.72
CA VAL A 205 -4.19 -12.76 -1.56
C VAL A 205 -3.20 -13.22 -0.49
N ALA A 206 -2.09 -13.85 -0.88
CA ALA A 206 -1.02 -14.23 0.04
C ALA A 206 -0.40 -13.01 0.74
N ALA A 207 -0.18 -11.91 0.02
CA ALA A 207 0.35 -10.67 0.59
C ALA A 207 -0.58 -10.05 1.64
N LEU A 208 -1.91 -10.24 1.54
CA LEU A 208 -2.84 -9.77 2.56
C LEU A 208 -2.56 -10.40 3.94
N ALA A 209 -2.10 -11.66 3.99
CA ALA A 209 -1.79 -12.35 5.24
C ALA A 209 -0.64 -11.67 6.02
N LEU A 210 0.22 -10.89 5.35
CA LEU A 210 1.28 -10.11 6.00
C LEU A 210 0.74 -8.91 6.77
N PHE A 211 -0.50 -8.48 6.51
CA PHE A 211 -1.15 -7.42 7.27
C PHE A 211 -1.73 -7.93 8.59
N ARG A 212 -0.84 -8.31 9.52
CA ARG A 212 -1.19 -8.90 10.81
C ARG A 212 -2.10 -8.00 11.67
N PRO A 213 -2.81 -8.56 12.67
CA PRO A 213 -3.75 -7.81 13.50
C PRO A 213 -3.14 -6.62 14.26
N GLU A 214 -1.85 -6.69 14.59
CA GLU A 214 -1.11 -5.68 15.37
C GLU A 214 -0.99 -4.34 14.62
N LEU A 215 -1.14 -4.36 13.30
CA LEU A 215 -1.20 -3.15 12.48
C LEU A 215 -2.54 -2.40 12.62
N GLY A 216 -3.46 -2.90 13.44
CA GLY A 216 -4.71 -2.22 13.77
C GLY A 216 -5.84 -2.44 12.78
N THR A 217 -6.89 -1.63 12.90
CA THR A 217 -8.11 -1.72 12.11
C THR A 217 -8.12 -0.71 10.96
N GLY A 218 -9.00 -0.92 9.97
CA GLY A 218 -9.04 -0.06 8.79
C GLY A 218 -9.81 -0.66 7.62
N CYS A 219 -9.50 -0.16 6.43
CA CYS A 219 -9.97 -0.73 5.16
C CYS A 219 -8.82 -1.35 4.37
N VAL A 220 -9.08 -2.43 3.64
CA VAL A 220 -8.06 -3.16 2.86
C VAL A 220 -8.48 -3.28 1.40
N ALA A 221 -7.54 -3.11 0.48
CA ALA A 221 -7.79 -3.21 -0.96
C ALA A 221 -6.60 -3.82 -1.71
N VAL A 222 -6.88 -4.23 -2.95
CA VAL A 222 -5.88 -4.63 -3.94
C VAL A 222 -6.18 -3.88 -5.25
N PRO A 223 -5.68 -2.63 -5.40
CA PRO A 223 -6.03 -1.77 -6.52
C PRO A 223 -5.66 -2.39 -7.87
N GLY A 224 -6.54 -2.19 -8.85
CA GLY A 224 -6.39 -2.75 -10.20
C GLY A 224 -6.69 -4.24 -10.33
N GLN A 225 -6.99 -4.96 -9.23
CA GLN A 225 -7.41 -6.36 -9.29
C GLN A 225 -8.94 -6.48 -9.25
N PRO A 226 -9.56 -7.27 -10.15
CA PRO A 226 -11.00 -7.44 -10.16
C PRO A 226 -11.47 -8.24 -8.94
N SER A 227 -12.65 -7.90 -8.44
CA SER A 227 -13.28 -8.59 -7.30
C SER A 227 -13.41 -10.11 -7.47
N SER A 228 -13.48 -10.62 -8.70
CA SER A 228 -13.52 -12.05 -9.01
C SER A 228 -12.25 -12.80 -8.60
N GLY A 229 -11.08 -12.14 -8.64
CA GLY A 229 -9.80 -12.75 -8.26
C GLY A 229 -9.46 -12.59 -6.78
N VAL A 230 -9.71 -11.39 -6.21
CA VAL A 230 -9.24 -11.05 -4.86
C VAL A 230 -10.34 -10.99 -3.80
N GLY A 231 -11.61 -11.02 -4.19
CA GLY A 231 -12.75 -10.78 -3.29
C GLY A 231 -12.86 -11.80 -2.15
N SER A 232 -12.62 -13.08 -2.42
CA SER A 232 -12.60 -14.12 -1.38
C SER A 232 -11.48 -13.91 -0.36
N GLY A 233 -10.25 -13.62 -0.84
CA GLY A 233 -9.11 -13.34 0.04
C GLY A 233 -9.32 -12.09 0.89
N LEU A 234 -9.87 -11.02 0.31
CA LEU A 234 -10.25 -9.82 1.06
C LEU A 234 -11.28 -10.14 2.15
N LEU A 235 -12.33 -10.91 1.83
CA LEU A 235 -13.33 -11.34 2.81
C LEU A 235 -12.72 -12.09 3.99
N VAL A 236 -11.88 -13.10 3.72
CA VAL A 236 -11.20 -13.89 4.76
C VAL A 236 -10.34 -12.99 5.63
N HIS A 237 -9.51 -12.14 5.02
CA HIS A 237 -8.65 -11.21 5.73
C HIS A 237 -9.42 -10.24 6.63
N CYS A 238 -10.48 -9.65 6.08
CA CYS A 238 -11.32 -8.68 6.78
C CYS A 238 -12.04 -9.27 7.99
N ARG A 239 -12.50 -10.52 7.89
CA ARG A 239 -13.11 -11.24 9.00
C ARG A 239 -12.11 -11.48 10.12
N ALA A 240 -10.93 -12.01 9.78
CA ALA A 240 -9.89 -12.32 10.76
C ALA A 240 -9.40 -11.05 11.50
N ASN A 241 -9.30 -9.92 10.79
CA ASN A 241 -8.67 -8.71 11.32
C ASN A 241 -9.66 -7.59 11.72
N ARG A 242 -10.98 -7.84 11.65
CA ARG A 242 -12.02 -6.82 11.86
C ARG A 242 -11.83 -5.57 10.99
N ARG A 243 -11.52 -5.78 9.71
CA ARG A 243 -11.33 -4.74 8.68
C ARG A 243 -12.48 -4.76 7.68
N ILE A 244 -12.52 -3.76 6.79
CA ILE A 244 -13.48 -3.68 5.68
C ILE A 244 -12.74 -3.79 4.35
N GLY A 245 -13.15 -4.72 3.50
CA GLY A 245 -12.58 -4.92 2.18
C GLY A 245 -13.17 -3.91 1.20
N LEU A 246 -12.31 -3.30 0.39
CA LEU A 246 -12.70 -2.49 -0.74
C LEU A 246 -12.34 -3.27 -2.00
N ALA A 247 -13.37 -3.75 -2.69
CA ALA A 247 -13.22 -4.41 -3.98
C ALA A 247 -13.78 -3.51 -5.07
N ALA A 248 -13.11 -3.46 -6.22
CA ALA A 248 -13.64 -2.83 -7.41
C ALA A 248 -13.82 -3.84 -8.54
N VAL A 249 -14.57 -3.41 -9.54
CA VAL A 249 -14.54 -4.04 -10.86
C VAL A 249 -13.49 -3.36 -11.74
N ALA A 250 -13.08 -4.04 -12.81
CA ALA A 250 -12.09 -3.51 -13.73
C ALA A 250 -12.58 -2.22 -14.42
N PRO A 251 -11.68 -1.29 -14.80
CA PRO A 251 -12.02 -0.18 -15.68
C PRO A 251 -12.73 -0.66 -16.96
N GLY A 252 -13.68 0.13 -17.45
CA GLY A 252 -14.51 -0.16 -18.62
C GLY A 252 -15.67 -1.12 -18.35
N THR A 253 -15.83 -1.65 -17.13
CA THR A 253 -16.91 -2.59 -16.81
C THR A 253 -18.28 -1.90 -16.93
N PRO A 254 -19.21 -2.36 -17.80
CA PRO A 254 -20.55 -1.81 -17.88
C PRO A 254 -21.38 -2.09 -16.62
N ALA A 255 -22.42 -1.28 -16.37
CA ALA A 255 -23.23 -1.39 -15.16
C ALA A 255 -23.85 -2.79 -14.95
N GLY A 256 -24.37 -3.43 -16.01
CA GLY A 256 -24.92 -4.80 -15.90
C GLY A 256 -23.88 -5.84 -15.47
N SER A 257 -22.65 -5.73 -15.99
CA SER A 257 -21.54 -6.59 -15.59
C SER A 257 -21.10 -6.32 -14.14
N ALA A 258 -21.19 -5.07 -13.67
CA ALA A 258 -20.95 -4.74 -12.25
C ALA A 258 -22.00 -5.37 -11.31
N GLN A 259 -23.26 -5.48 -11.74
CA GLN A 259 -24.30 -6.19 -11.00
C GLN A 259 -23.99 -7.69 -10.90
N ASN A 260 -23.56 -8.31 -12.00
CA ASN A 260 -23.16 -9.72 -12.01
C ASN A 260 -21.97 -9.96 -11.06
N ALA A 261 -21.00 -9.05 -11.03
CA ALA A 261 -19.88 -9.11 -10.10
C ALA A 261 -20.34 -9.01 -8.62
N ALA A 262 -21.35 -8.18 -8.32
CA ALA A 262 -21.93 -8.13 -6.98
C ALA A 262 -22.63 -9.44 -6.59
N VAL A 263 -23.38 -10.05 -7.52
CA VAL A 263 -24.03 -11.35 -7.29
C VAL A 263 -22.98 -12.42 -6.98
N ALA A 264 -21.93 -12.51 -7.80
CA ALA A 264 -20.84 -13.46 -7.59
C ALA A 264 -20.14 -13.23 -6.24
N LEU A 265 -19.84 -11.97 -5.89
CA LEU A 265 -19.17 -11.66 -4.62
C LEU A 265 -20.07 -11.94 -3.41
N LYS A 266 -21.39 -11.73 -3.50
CA LYS A 266 -22.35 -12.11 -2.46
C LYS A 266 -22.40 -13.62 -2.25
N ALA A 267 -22.34 -14.40 -3.34
CA ALA A 267 -22.27 -15.86 -3.26
C ALA A 267 -21.01 -16.31 -2.51
N VAL A 268 -19.84 -15.76 -2.86
CA VAL A 268 -18.58 -15.98 -2.14
C VAL A 268 -18.66 -15.55 -0.67
N ALA A 269 -19.36 -14.44 -0.39
CA ALA A 269 -19.52 -13.95 0.97
C ALA A 269 -20.39 -14.86 1.86
N ALA A 270 -21.27 -15.69 1.28
CA ALA A 270 -22.12 -16.65 2.00
C ALA A 270 -22.79 -16.04 3.26
N GLY A 271 -23.51 -14.92 3.07
CA GLY A 271 -24.20 -14.21 4.16
C GLY A 271 -23.35 -13.22 4.97
N GLN A 272 -22.08 -13.03 4.61
CA GLN A 272 -21.13 -12.19 5.36
C GLN A 272 -20.67 -10.98 4.55
N GLY A 273 -21.54 -10.46 3.68
CA GLY A 273 -21.28 -9.27 2.86
C GLY A 273 -21.03 -7.99 3.68
N GLN A 274 -21.13 -8.05 5.01
CA GLN A 274 -20.84 -6.93 5.92
C GLN A 274 -19.35 -6.57 6.02
N HIS A 275 -18.45 -7.44 5.55
CA HIS A 275 -17.00 -7.25 5.65
C HIS A 275 -16.35 -6.73 4.36
N ILE A 276 -17.10 -6.52 3.29
CA ILE A 276 -16.58 -6.08 1.99
C ILE A 276 -17.61 -5.21 1.26
N GLY A 277 -17.15 -4.22 0.51
CA GLY A 277 -17.95 -3.41 -0.41
C GLY A 277 -17.43 -3.57 -1.84
N LEU A 278 -18.33 -3.58 -2.82
CA LEU A 278 -17.99 -3.52 -4.25
C LEU A 278 -18.24 -2.12 -4.78
N PHE A 279 -17.24 -1.54 -5.43
CA PHE A 279 -17.26 -0.17 -5.95
C PHE A 279 -17.21 -0.13 -7.48
N TRP A 280 -18.03 0.75 -8.06
CA TRP A 280 -18.11 1.02 -9.49
C TRP A 280 -18.52 2.49 -9.69
N PRO A 281 -18.15 3.13 -10.80
CA PRO A 281 -17.16 2.72 -11.80
C PRO A 281 -15.73 2.98 -11.33
N ALA A 282 -14.76 2.76 -12.23
CA ALA A 282 -13.43 3.35 -12.10
C ALA A 282 -13.52 4.89 -12.10
N ILE A 283 -12.43 5.56 -11.73
CA ILE A 283 -12.35 7.00 -11.57
C ILE A 283 -11.27 7.59 -12.47
N ARG A 284 -11.48 8.85 -12.88
CA ARG A 284 -10.54 9.63 -13.69
C ARG A 284 -9.77 10.59 -12.79
N ILE A 285 -8.45 10.52 -12.84
CA ILE A 285 -7.51 11.36 -12.08
C ILE A 285 -6.62 12.18 -13.01
N PRO A 286 -6.09 13.33 -12.58
CA PRO A 286 -5.16 14.12 -13.38
C PRO A 286 -3.79 13.43 -13.49
N ASP A 287 -3.25 13.36 -14.71
CA ASP A 287 -1.94 12.81 -15.04
C ASP A 287 -1.16 13.80 -15.91
N GLY A 288 -0.66 14.86 -15.26
CA GLY A 288 -0.08 16.02 -15.95
C GLY A 288 -1.13 16.75 -16.79
N ALA A 289 -0.87 16.89 -18.09
CA ALA A 289 -1.84 17.45 -19.05
C ALA A 289 -2.88 16.41 -19.52
N THR A 290 -2.75 15.16 -19.12
CA THR A 290 -3.64 14.06 -19.52
C THR A 290 -4.52 13.59 -18.36
N VAL A 291 -5.45 12.69 -18.65
CA VAL A 291 -6.33 12.08 -17.67
C VAL A 291 -6.07 10.58 -17.67
N ARG A 292 -6.09 9.98 -16.48
CA ARG A 292 -5.92 8.55 -16.30
C ARG A 292 -7.11 7.92 -15.60
N THR A 293 -7.51 6.75 -16.06
CA THR A 293 -8.50 5.93 -15.38
C THR A 293 -7.83 4.93 -14.44
N ILE A 294 -8.26 4.90 -13.18
CA ILE A 294 -7.81 3.94 -12.16
C ILE A 294 -9.01 3.38 -11.38
N THR A 295 -8.80 2.28 -10.67
CA THR A 295 -9.83 1.74 -9.76
C THR A 295 -10.04 2.67 -8.54
N PRO A 296 -11.23 2.69 -7.92
CA PRO A 296 -11.64 3.75 -6.99
C PRO A 296 -11.22 3.55 -5.52
N GLU A 297 -10.50 2.49 -5.17
CA GLU A 297 -10.31 2.05 -3.78
C GLU A 297 -9.60 3.11 -2.92
N GLY A 298 -8.56 3.76 -3.43
CA GLY A 298 -7.84 4.83 -2.75
C GLY A 298 -8.71 6.04 -2.44
N TYR A 299 -9.59 6.43 -3.39
CA TYR A 299 -10.58 7.48 -3.20
C TYR A 299 -11.60 7.11 -2.11
N VAL A 300 -12.11 5.88 -2.14
CA VAL A 300 -13.06 5.38 -1.13
C VAL A 300 -12.41 5.30 0.25
N ALA A 301 -11.17 4.82 0.32
CA ALA A 301 -10.38 4.76 1.54
C ALA A 301 -10.15 6.16 2.13
N ALA A 302 -9.86 7.16 1.29
CA ALA A 302 -9.71 8.55 1.72
C ALA A 302 -11.03 9.15 2.21
N CYS A 303 -12.14 8.94 1.50
CA CYS A 303 -13.46 9.37 1.95
C CYS A 303 -13.78 8.80 3.35
N ARG A 304 -13.44 7.54 3.58
CA ARG A 304 -13.60 6.88 4.87
C ARG A 304 -12.66 7.48 5.92
N ALA A 305 -11.38 7.70 5.61
CA ALA A 305 -10.44 8.34 6.52
C ALA A 305 -10.90 9.73 6.95
N ARG A 306 -11.39 10.56 6.01
CA ARG A 306 -11.97 11.88 6.29
C ARG A 306 -13.18 11.79 7.20
N ALA A 307 -14.09 10.85 6.94
CA ALA A 307 -15.29 10.67 7.75
C ALA A 307 -14.96 10.32 9.21
N ILE A 308 -13.96 9.46 9.42
CA ILE A 308 -13.49 9.06 10.75
C ILE A 308 -12.77 10.22 11.44
N GLY A 309 -11.90 10.93 10.71
CA GLY A 309 -11.16 12.09 11.24
C GLY A 309 -12.05 13.23 11.73
N GLN A 310 -13.20 13.46 11.08
CA GLN A 310 -14.13 14.52 11.49
C GLN A 310 -14.88 14.25 12.80
N VAL A 311 -15.14 12.99 13.14
CA VAL A 311 -15.95 12.63 14.33
C VAL A 311 -15.16 11.89 15.41
N GLY A 312 -13.89 11.56 15.15
CA GLY A 312 -13.06 10.79 16.07
C GLY A 312 -13.38 9.30 16.14
N GLY A 313 -14.03 8.71 15.13
CA GLY A 313 -14.26 7.26 15.13
C GLY A 313 -15.06 6.65 13.98
N PRO A 314 -15.13 5.30 13.93
CA PRO A 314 -15.50 4.51 12.74
C PRO A 314 -17.00 4.50 12.39
N TRP A 315 -17.85 5.10 13.23
CA TRP A 315 -19.31 5.04 13.07
C TRP A 315 -19.87 6.03 12.03
N ARG A 316 -19.08 7.03 11.59
CA ARG A 316 -19.52 7.99 10.57
C ARG A 316 -19.39 7.38 9.17
N ALA A 317 -20.52 7.28 8.48
CA ALA A 317 -20.54 6.86 7.09
C ALA A 317 -19.87 7.93 6.19
N PRO A 318 -19.05 7.52 5.20
CA PRO A 318 -18.49 8.42 4.19
C PRO A 318 -19.56 8.79 3.17
N ALA A 319 -20.48 9.68 3.55
CA ALA A 319 -21.60 10.11 2.71
C ALA A 319 -21.77 11.63 2.72
N GLY A 320 -22.46 12.15 1.70
CA GLY A 320 -22.74 13.58 1.55
C GLY A 320 -21.47 14.39 1.23
N ALA A 321 -21.35 15.59 1.80
CA ALA A 321 -20.24 16.51 1.51
C ALA A 321 -18.85 15.94 1.85
N ILE A 322 -18.75 15.00 2.79
CA ILE A 322 -17.49 14.33 3.15
C ILE A 322 -16.98 13.45 2.01
N ALA A 323 -17.90 12.89 1.22
CA ALA A 323 -17.62 12.03 0.09
C ALA A 323 -17.44 12.82 -1.21
N GLN A 324 -17.29 14.14 -1.15
CA GLN A 324 -16.98 14.95 -2.32
C GLN A 324 -15.50 14.79 -2.70
N ALA A 325 -15.24 14.52 -3.97
CA ALA A 325 -13.90 14.46 -4.52
C ALA A 325 -13.16 15.80 -4.38
N ARG A 326 -11.87 15.72 -4.08
CA ARG A 326 -10.93 16.84 -4.04
C ARG A 326 -9.92 16.80 -5.17
N PHE A 327 -9.59 15.59 -5.63
CA PHE A 327 -8.57 15.27 -6.63
C PHE A 327 -9.15 14.50 -7.81
N VAL A 328 -10.13 13.62 -7.57
CA VAL A 328 -10.84 12.89 -8.63
C VAL A 328 -11.63 13.86 -9.51
N LEU A 329 -11.46 13.75 -10.83
CA LEU A 329 -12.07 14.63 -11.83
C LEU A 329 -13.49 14.19 -12.19
N ALA A 330 -13.67 12.90 -12.47
CA ALA A 330 -14.93 12.34 -12.94
C ALA A 330 -14.98 10.83 -12.68
N PRO A 331 -16.17 10.20 -12.58
CA PRO A 331 -16.29 8.77 -12.81
C PRO A 331 -15.89 8.41 -14.25
N GLU A 332 -15.45 7.19 -14.47
CA GLU A 332 -15.16 6.69 -15.83
C GLU A 332 -16.43 6.65 -16.69
N ILE A 333 -17.53 6.16 -16.08
CA ILE A 333 -18.85 5.98 -16.66
C ILE A 333 -19.85 6.74 -15.80
N ASP A 334 -20.56 7.71 -16.37
CA ASP A 334 -21.60 8.41 -15.62
C ASP A 334 -22.81 7.50 -15.37
N ALA A 335 -23.41 7.68 -14.19
CA ALA A 335 -24.63 7.00 -13.81
C ALA A 335 -25.67 8.00 -13.32
N ASP A 336 -26.85 7.95 -13.93
CA ASP A 336 -27.98 8.76 -13.53
C ASP A 336 -28.57 8.27 -12.18
N ARG A 337 -29.69 8.89 -11.77
CA ARG A 337 -30.35 8.52 -10.53
C ARG A 337 -30.90 7.09 -10.57
N ALA A 338 -31.60 6.73 -11.64
CA ALA A 338 -32.30 5.46 -11.75
C ALA A 338 -31.32 4.28 -11.80
N LEU A 339 -30.27 4.39 -12.60
CA LEU A 339 -29.20 3.40 -12.70
C LEU A 339 -28.45 3.27 -11.37
N GLY A 340 -28.13 4.40 -10.74
CA GLY A 340 -27.47 4.41 -9.44
C GLY A 340 -28.29 3.72 -8.35
N ASP A 341 -29.60 3.94 -8.30
CA ASP A 341 -30.50 3.31 -7.33
C ASP A 341 -30.64 1.80 -7.59
N ASN A 342 -30.70 1.38 -8.86
CA ASN A 342 -30.71 -0.03 -9.25
C ASN A 342 -29.42 -0.76 -8.84
N LEU A 343 -28.26 -0.17 -9.13
CA LEU A 343 -26.95 -0.72 -8.73
C LEU A 343 -26.82 -0.84 -7.21
N ASN A 344 -27.28 0.16 -6.47
CA ASN A 344 -27.27 0.14 -5.00
C ASN A 344 -28.19 -0.95 -4.42
N ALA A 345 -29.36 -1.20 -5.05
CA ALA A 345 -30.23 -2.31 -4.67
C ALA A 345 -29.53 -3.67 -4.87
N SER A 346 -28.73 -3.79 -5.94
CA SER A 346 -27.90 -4.96 -6.25
C SER A 346 -26.64 -5.07 -5.38
N GLY A 347 -26.35 -4.10 -4.50
CA GLY A 347 -25.21 -4.12 -3.57
C GLY A 347 -23.91 -3.58 -4.15
N VAL A 348 -23.97 -2.82 -5.25
CA VAL A 348 -22.84 -2.08 -5.82
C VAL A 348 -22.87 -0.65 -5.29
N SER A 349 -21.76 -0.18 -4.73
CA SER A 349 -21.56 1.24 -4.40
C SER A 349 -21.19 2.02 -5.64
N VAL A 350 -21.93 3.10 -5.91
CA VAL A 350 -21.83 3.86 -7.15
C VAL A 350 -21.10 5.18 -6.91
N ILE A 351 -20.12 5.50 -7.75
CA ILE A 351 -19.48 6.82 -7.81
C ILE A 351 -20.10 7.59 -8.98
N ARG A 352 -20.65 8.77 -8.73
CA ARG A 352 -21.29 9.58 -9.77
C ARG A 352 -21.10 11.08 -9.57
N THR A 353 -21.27 11.84 -10.64
CA THR A 353 -21.26 13.30 -10.62
C THR A 353 -22.65 13.83 -10.34
N ILE A 354 -22.82 14.65 -9.30
CA ILE A 354 -24.08 15.35 -9.00
C ILE A 354 -23.77 16.82 -8.80
N ALA A 355 -24.50 17.69 -9.51
CA ALA A 355 -24.33 19.14 -9.43
C ALA A 355 -22.84 19.56 -9.57
N GLY A 356 -22.15 18.97 -10.54
CA GLY A 356 -20.73 19.25 -10.84
C GLY A 356 -19.71 18.65 -9.86
N THR A 357 -20.13 17.82 -8.90
CA THR A 357 -19.23 17.23 -7.90
C THR A 357 -19.28 15.71 -7.94
N VAL A 358 -18.11 15.06 -8.05
CA VAL A 358 -17.98 13.61 -7.95
C VAL A 358 -18.18 13.19 -6.50
N ARG A 359 -19.06 12.23 -6.27
CA ARG A 359 -19.41 11.75 -4.93
C ARG A 359 -19.56 10.24 -4.89
N LEU A 360 -19.10 9.63 -3.79
CA LEU A 360 -19.41 8.24 -3.46
C LEU A 360 -20.85 8.14 -2.96
N TYR A 361 -21.65 7.30 -3.61
CA TYR A 361 -23.04 7.04 -3.28
C TYR A 361 -23.31 5.53 -3.22
N GLY A 362 -23.34 5.00 -2.00
CA GLY A 362 -23.66 3.61 -1.77
C GLY A 362 -23.24 3.14 -0.39
N ARG A 363 -23.44 1.85 -0.14
CA ARG A 363 -23.09 1.24 1.14
C ARG A 363 -21.64 0.76 1.09
N PRO A 364 -20.82 1.03 2.13
CA PRO A 364 -19.48 0.44 2.24
C PRO A 364 -19.47 -1.11 2.32
N ARG A 365 -20.64 -1.76 2.24
CA ARG A 365 -20.88 -3.18 2.54
C ARG A 365 -21.92 -3.78 1.58
N LEU A 366 -21.72 -5.03 1.19
CA LEU A 366 -22.59 -5.81 0.30
C LEU A 366 -23.82 -6.45 0.98
N ALA A 367 -23.95 -6.37 2.30
CA ALA A 367 -25.06 -6.99 3.04
C ALA A 367 -26.43 -6.39 2.66
N THR A 368 -27.42 -7.28 2.48
CA THR A 368 -28.83 -6.96 2.15
C THR A 368 -29.54 -6.30 3.34
N PRO A 369 -30.49 -5.36 3.13
CA PRO A 369 -31.33 -4.87 4.22
C PRO A 369 -32.08 -6.02 4.89
N GLY A 370 -31.91 -6.19 6.21
CA GLY A 370 -32.69 -7.16 6.99
C GLY A 370 -32.00 -8.48 7.33
N SER A 371 -30.77 -8.75 6.86
CA SER A 371 -29.95 -9.82 7.49
C SER A 371 -29.66 -9.40 8.93
N SER A 372 -29.94 -10.27 9.89
CA SER A 372 -30.12 -10.02 11.33
C SER A 372 -28.91 -9.51 12.13
N LEU A 373 -27.97 -8.79 11.50
CA LEU A 373 -26.90 -8.03 12.15
C LEU A 373 -26.95 -6.55 11.71
N ASP A 374 -28.02 -5.92 12.21
CA ASP A 374 -28.30 -4.49 12.47
C ASP A 374 -28.44 -3.46 11.31
N PRO A 375 -29.68 -3.14 10.88
CA PRO A 375 -30.02 -1.99 10.04
C PRO A 375 -29.91 -0.61 10.71
N ARG A 376 -29.47 -0.49 11.97
CA ARG A 376 -29.74 0.70 12.82
C ARG A 376 -28.61 1.73 12.94
N LEU A 377 -27.63 1.78 12.03
CA LEU A 377 -26.60 2.84 12.08
C LEU A 377 -27.02 4.18 11.46
N SER A 378 -28.09 4.25 10.66
CA SER A 378 -28.60 5.53 10.13
C SER A 378 -29.75 6.15 10.94
N GLN A 379 -30.31 5.46 11.95
CA GLN A 379 -31.54 5.93 12.65
C GLN A 379 -31.46 6.01 14.19
N ARG A 380 -30.33 5.73 14.85
CA ARG A 380 -30.23 6.00 16.29
C ARG A 380 -29.99 7.48 16.56
N ARG A 381 -31.08 8.24 16.72
CA ARG A 381 -31.13 9.49 17.51
C ARG A 381 -30.48 9.25 18.90
N PRO A 382 -29.90 10.27 19.54
CA PRO A 382 -28.95 10.15 20.66
C PRO A 382 -29.55 9.72 22.02
N ALA A 383 -30.73 9.10 22.05
CA ALA A 383 -31.45 8.84 23.31
C ALA A 383 -30.93 7.60 24.08
N ARG A 384 -30.21 6.66 23.44
CA ARG A 384 -29.78 5.42 24.13
C ARG A 384 -28.40 5.48 24.79
N LEU A 385 -27.63 6.54 24.60
CA LEU A 385 -26.35 6.72 25.33
C LEU A 385 -26.56 7.40 26.70
N ALA A 386 -27.61 8.21 26.83
CA ALA A 386 -27.97 8.84 28.11
C ALA A 386 -28.33 7.81 29.21
N MET A 387 -28.90 6.66 28.82
CA MET A 387 -29.30 5.62 29.79
C MET A 387 -28.15 4.71 30.25
N ALA A 388 -27.05 4.63 29.49
CA ALA A 388 -25.88 3.82 29.86
C ALA A 388 -24.86 4.60 30.71
N CYS A 389 -24.82 5.94 30.58
CA CYS A 389 -24.00 6.80 31.45
C CYS A 389 -24.66 7.13 32.80
N ALA A 390 -25.98 7.01 32.94
CA ALA A 390 -26.70 7.30 34.19
C ALA A 390 -26.64 6.18 35.24
N ARG A 391 -26.21 4.95 34.89
CA ARG A 391 -26.16 3.79 35.81
C ARG A 391 -24.80 3.55 36.48
N ARG A 392 -23.86 4.50 36.38
CA ARG A 392 -22.52 4.42 36.98
C ARG A 392 -22.18 5.62 37.89
N ARG A 393 -23.17 6.21 38.56
CA ARG A 393 -22.90 7.14 39.67
C ARG A 393 -23.59 6.66 40.95
N ASP A 394 -22.72 6.49 41.94
CA ASP A 394 -22.91 6.42 43.40
C ASP A 394 -23.38 5.11 44.04
N PRO A 395 -22.58 4.51 44.94
CA PRO A 395 -23.08 3.87 46.15
C PRO A 395 -23.23 4.91 47.29
N PRO A 396 -24.25 4.81 48.16
CA PRO A 396 -24.41 5.72 49.28
C PRO A 396 -23.40 5.41 50.39
N LEU A 397 -22.89 6.48 51.00
CA LEU A 397 -22.19 6.45 52.28
C LEU A 397 -23.19 6.06 53.38
N ALA A 398 -22.81 5.06 54.19
CA ALA A 398 -23.24 4.87 55.57
C ALA A 398 -22.10 4.21 56.34
#